data_AF-A0A316YQ82-F1
#
_entry.id   AF-A0A316YQ82-F1
#
_cell.length_a   1.000
_cell.length_b   1.000
_cell.length_c   1.000
_cell.angle_alpha   90.00
_cell.angle_beta   90.00
_cell.angle_gamma   90.00
#
_symmetry.space_group_name_H-M   'P 1'
#
loop_
_entity.id
_entity.type
_entity.pdbx_description
1 polymer ?
#
loop_
_entity_poly.entity_id
_entity_poly.type
_entity_poly.pdbx_seq_one_letter_code
_entity_poly.pdbx_strand_id
1 'polypeptide(L)'
;MAQQQQQQGMPPPPPMPSEEQMALSDATFRQVPLSLDPNSLQLGSPSHDLTILNALVRSLRALPPQVPFPPPPNVVPPQRSMAIGKAKDEGNVAYRKGDYAEAIKLFTLALDVAASRPLWESNQLARDEMALCLANRSAAFAQDLKKAINDLSTGAANKVTASS
;
A
#
# COMPACT_ATOMS: atom_id res chain seq x y z
N MET A 1 4.91 40.76 -36.02
CA MET A 1 6.00 39.90 -35.53
C MET A 1 5.39 38.62 -34.98
N ALA A 2 5.52 37.53 -35.72
CA ALA A 2 4.84 36.26 -35.45
C ALA A 2 5.63 35.41 -34.45
N GLN A 3 4.94 34.84 -33.46
CA GLN A 3 5.48 33.91 -32.48
C GLN A 3 5.79 32.56 -33.14
N GLN A 4 7.03 32.11 -32.98
CA GLN A 4 7.52 30.80 -33.41
C GLN A 4 7.07 29.75 -32.40
N GLN A 5 6.10 28.91 -32.77
CA GLN A 5 5.75 27.69 -32.01
C GLN A 5 6.86 26.64 -32.21
N GLN A 6 7.58 26.32 -31.14
CA GLN A 6 8.46 25.16 -31.09
C GLN A 6 7.61 23.88 -31.08
N GLN A 7 7.58 23.17 -32.21
CA GLN A 7 7.14 21.78 -32.26
C GLN A 7 8.12 20.92 -31.45
N GLN A 8 7.70 20.46 -30.26
CA GLN A 8 8.38 19.37 -29.57
C GLN A 8 8.18 18.10 -30.41
N GLY A 9 9.23 17.68 -31.12
CA GLY A 9 9.24 16.43 -31.87
C GLY A 9 8.96 15.24 -30.95
N MET A 10 8.09 14.33 -31.40
CA MET A 10 7.84 13.07 -30.68
C MET A 10 9.17 12.34 -30.45
N PRO A 11 9.40 11.77 -29.24
CA PRO A 11 10.58 10.96 -29.01
C PRO A 11 10.63 9.80 -30.02
N PRO A 12 11.83 9.44 -30.53
CA PRO A 12 11.94 8.32 -31.45
C PRO A 12 11.39 7.05 -30.80
N PRO A 13 10.73 6.16 -31.57
CA PRO A 13 10.29 4.89 -31.03
C PRO A 13 11.51 4.13 -30.46
N PRO A 14 11.33 3.38 -29.36
CA PRO A 14 12.42 2.59 -28.81
C PRO A 14 12.99 1.67 -29.91
N PRO A 15 14.32 1.51 -29.98
CA PRO A 15 14.93 0.62 -30.97
C PRO A 15 14.36 -0.78 -30.81
N MET A 16 13.97 -1.42 -31.92
CA MET A 16 13.61 -2.84 -31.90
C MET A 16 14.79 -3.66 -31.37
N PRO A 17 14.55 -4.73 -30.59
CA PRO A 17 15.59 -5.66 -30.17
C PRO A 17 16.35 -6.19 -31.39
N SER A 18 17.68 -6.24 -31.31
CA SER A 18 18.48 -6.85 -32.38
C SER A 18 18.23 -8.36 -32.45
N GLU A 19 18.49 -8.95 -33.62
CA GLU A 19 18.36 -10.40 -33.84
C GLU A 19 19.19 -11.21 -32.83
N GLU A 20 20.37 -10.71 -32.46
CA GLU A 20 21.23 -11.30 -31.43
C GLU A 20 20.59 -11.25 -30.03
N GLN A 21 19.90 -10.16 -29.68
CA GLN A 21 19.18 -10.04 -28.40
C GLN A 21 17.99 -11.00 -28.32
N MET A 22 17.28 -11.20 -29.44
CA MET A 22 16.20 -12.18 -29.54
C MET A 22 16.75 -13.61 -29.40
N ALA A 23 17.80 -13.95 -30.15
CA ALA A 23 18.43 -15.27 -30.09
C ALA A 23 18.99 -15.60 -28.69
N LEU A 24 19.56 -14.61 -27.99
CA LEU A 24 20.04 -14.79 -26.62
C LEU A 24 18.88 -15.00 -25.63
N SER A 25 17.74 -14.34 -25.83
CA SER A 25 16.55 -14.53 -25.00
C SER A 25 15.95 -15.94 -25.18
N ASP A 26 15.93 -16.45 -26.41
CA ASP A 26 15.43 -17.80 -26.71
C ASP A 26 16.38 -18.89 -26.20
N ALA A 27 17.69 -18.69 -26.33
CA ALA A 27 18.69 -19.65 -25.86
C ALA A 27 18.68 -19.84 -24.33
N THR A 28 18.19 -18.84 -23.58
CA THR A 28 18.14 -18.87 -22.11
C THR A 28 16.74 -19.07 -21.55
N PHE A 29 15.72 -19.16 -22.42
CA PHE A 29 14.34 -19.37 -22.00
C PHE A 29 14.18 -20.73 -21.31
N ARG A 30 13.63 -20.69 -20.09
CA ARG A 30 13.21 -21.89 -19.36
C ARG A 30 11.71 -21.86 -19.17
N GLN A 31 11.02 -22.84 -19.73
CA GLN A 31 9.58 -22.96 -19.58
C GLN A 31 9.22 -23.18 -18.10
N VAL A 32 8.28 -22.37 -17.61
CA VAL A 32 7.71 -22.54 -16.26
C VAL A 32 6.29 -23.09 -16.41
N PRO A 33 5.93 -24.19 -15.72
CA PRO A 33 4.55 -24.65 -15.71
C PRO A 33 3.69 -23.63 -14.93
N LEU A 34 2.76 -23.01 -15.64
CA LEU A 34 1.80 -22.04 -15.11
C LEU A 34 0.38 -22.58 -15.31
N SER A 35 -0.46 -22.41 -14.29
CA SER A 35 -1.91 -22.59 -14.39
C SER A 35 -2.60 -21.24 -14.21
N LEU A 36 -3.77 -21.07 -14.83
CA LEU A 36 -4.62 -19.89 -14.65
C LEU A 36 -5.99 -20.36 -14.19
N ASP A 37 -6.46 -19.84 -13.06
CA ASP A 37 -7.86 -20.02 -12.67
C ASP A 37 -8.74 -19.06 -13.51
N PRO A 38 -9.65 -19.57 -14.34
CA PRO A 38 -10.47 -18.73 -15.23
C PRO A 38 -11.42 -17.79 -14.48
N ASN A 39 -11.77 -18.08 -13.21
CA ASN A 39 -12.70 -17.25 -12.45
C ASN A 39 -11.98 -16.12 -11.72
N SER A 40 -10.90 -16.43 -11.00
CA SER A 40 -10.15 -15.44 -10.23
C SER A 40 -9.10 -14.71 -11.07
N LEU A 41 -8.72 -15.25 -12.23
CA LEU A 41 -7.58 -14.85 -13.04
C LEU A 41 -6.26 -14.84 -12.24
N GLN A 42 -6.14 -15.75 -11.27
CA GLN A 42 -4.92 -15.96 -10.53
C GLN A 42 -4.04 -16.99 -11.22
N LEU A 43 -2.75 -16.67 -11.30
CA LEU A 43 -1.73 -17.58 -11.78
C LEU A 43 -1.27 -18.49 -10.64
N GLY A 44 -1.13 -19.77 -10.94
CA GLY A 44 -0.51 -20.78 -10.09
C GLY A 44 0.76 -21.34 -10.72
N SER A 45 1.73 -21.71 -9.88
CA SER A 45 2.91 -22.46 -10.30
C SER A 45 3.35 -23.39 -9.16
N PRO A 46 3.78 -24.63 -9.45
CA PRO A 46 4.33 -25.52 -8.42
C PRO A 46 5.73 -25.11 -7.96
N SER A 47 6.44 -24.28 -8.74
CA SER A 47 7.86 -24.00 -8.54
C SER A 47 8.20 -22.54 -8.23
N HIS A 48 7.26 -21.61 -8.43
CA HIS A 48 7.51 -20.17 -8.30
C HIS A 48 6.45 -19.48 -7.45
N ASP A 49 6.89 -18.52 -6.64
CA ASP A 49 5.99 -17.61 -5.94
C ASP A 49 5.45 -16.55 -6.92
N LEU A 50 4.13 -16.56 -7.10
CA LEU A 50 3.41 -15.64 -7.98
C LEU A 50 2.63 -14.57 -7.21
N THR A 51 2.86 -14.41 -5.90
CA THR A 51 2.10 -13.49 -5.04
C THR A 51 2.15 -12.05 -5.56
N ILE A 52 3.34 -11.55 -5.88
CA ILE A 52 3.53 -10.18 -6.38
C ILE A 52 2.90 -10.02 -7.77
N LEU A 53 3.06 -11.02 -8.65
CA LEU A 53 2.48 -11.01 -9.98
C LEU A 53 0.94 -10.97 -9.92
N ASN A 54 0.34 -11.81 -9.08
CA ASN A 54 -1.11 -11.81 -8.85
C ASN A 54 -1.60 -10.50 -8.20
N ALA A 55 -0.78 -9.85 -7.35
CA ALA A 55 -1.08 -8.52 -6.83
C ALA A 55 -1.03 -7.44 -7.91
N LEU A 56 -0.07 -7.51 -8.83
CA LEU A 56 0.02 -6.62 -9.98
C LEU A 56 -1.19 -6.81 -10.92
N VAL A 57 -1.55 -8.04 -11.25
CA VAL A 57 -2.74 -8.36 -12.08
C VAL A 57 -4.00 -7.76 -11.48
N ARG A 58 -4.23 -7.93 -10.16
CA ARG A 58 -5.36 -7.30 -9.46
C ARG A 58 -5.33 -5.77 -9.55
N SER A 59 -4.14 -5.17 -9.40
CA SER A 59 -3.98 -3.71 -9.47
C SER A 59 -4.27 -3.17 -10.87
N LEU A 60 -3.72 -3.81 -11.91
CA LEU A 60 -3.92 -3.41 -13.31
C LEU A 60 -5.40 -3.52 -13.72
N ARG A 61 -6.11 -4.53 -13.23
CA ARG A 61 -7.56 -4.69 -13.47
C ARG A 61 -8.41 -3.60 -12.82
N ALA A 62 -7.90 -2.95 -11.77
CA ALA A 62 -8.58 -1.84 -11.12
C ALA A 62 -8.39 -0.51 -11.87
N LEU A 63 -7.55 -0.47 -12.91
CA LEU A 63 -7.40 0.71 -13.75
C LEU A 63 -8.68 1.00 -14.55
N PRO A 64 -9.00 2.28 -14.82
CA PRO A 64 -10.11 2.63 -15.70
C PRO A 64 -9.95 2.03 -17.11
N PRO A 65 -11.03 1.56 -17.76
CA PRO A 65 -10.96 0.94 -19.10
C PRO A 65 -10.26 1.78 -20.16
N GLN A 66 -10.37 3.11 -20.05
CA GLN A 66 -9.77 4.09 -20.95
C GLN A 66 -8.25 4.28 -20.79
N VAL A 67 -7.63 3.75 -19.74
CA VAL A 67 -6.19 3.85 -19.47
C VAL A 67 -5.65 2.48 -19.07
N PRO A 68 -5.38 1.58 -20.04
CA PRO A 68 -4.99 0.19 -19.75
C PRO A 68 -3.53 0.04 -19.27
N PHE A 69 -2.76 1.13 -19.29
CA PHE A 69 -1.38 1.17 -18.84
C PHE A 69 -1.24 2.07 -17.60
N PRO A 70 -0.35 1.73 -16.66
CA PRO A 70 -0.15 2.56 -15.48
C PRO A 70 0.26 3.99 -15.87
N PRO A 71 -0.31 5.02 -15.23
CA PRO A 71 0.09 6.40 -15.46
C PRO A 71 1.55 6.61 -15.03
N PRO A 72 2.22 7.66 -15.52
CA PRO A 72 3.54 8.03 -15.04
C PRO A 72 3.56 8.14 -13.50
N PRO A 73 4.61 7.67 -12.80
CA PRO A 73 4.64 7.58 -11.33
C PRO A 73 4.38 8.90 -10.59
N ASN A 74 4.60 10.03 -11.28
CA ASN A 74 4.42 11.37 -10.74
C ASN A 74 2.94 11.80 -10.70
N VAL A 75 2.06 11.12 -11.43
CA VAL A 75 0.62 11.41 -11.47
C VAL A 75 -0.09 10.49 -10.48
N VAL A 76 -0.14 10.92 -9.22
CA VAL A 76 -0.79 10.16 -8.14
C VAL A 76 -2.22 10.65 -7.92
N PRO A 77 -3.24 9.78 -8.04
CA PRO A 77 -4.62 10.14 -7.72
C PRO A 77 -4.78 10.50 -6.23
N PRO A 78 -5.47 11.60 -5.88
CA PRO A 78 -5.55 12.08 -4.50
C PRO A 78 -6.41 11.21 -3.58
N GLN A 79 -7.31 10.38 -4.12
CA GLN A 79 -8.35 9.68 -3.36
C GLN A 79 -7.78 8.80 -2.25
N ARG A 80 -6.66 8.11 -2.53
CA ARG A 80 -6.05 7.21 -1.57
C ARG A 80 -5.38 7.98 -0.43
N SER A 81 -4.61 9.02 -0.76
CA SER A 81 -4.03 9.92 0.25
C SER A 81 -5.09 10.61 1.10
N MET A 82 -6.24 10.98 0.52
CA MET A 82 -7.38 11.50 1.28
C MET A 82 -7.98 10.46 2.23
N ALA A 83 -8.14 9.22 1.80
CA ALA A 83 -8.66 8.14 2.66
C ALA A 83 -7.71 7.83 3.83
N ILE A 84 -6.40 7.79 3.56
CA ILE A 84 -5.35 7.63 4.59
C ILE A 84 -5.40 8.80 5.58
N GLY A 85 -5.45 10.03 5.06
CA GLY A 85 -5.55 11.24 5.87
C GLY A 85 -6.77 11.23 6.78
N LYS A 86 -7.95 10.90 6.23
CA LYS A 86 -9.20 10.80 6.97
C LYS A 86 -9.12 9.76 8.10
N ALA A 87 -8.70 8.54 7.80
CA ALA A 87 -8.57 7.48 8.81
C ALA A 87 -7.57 7.86 9.91
N LYS A 88 -6.44 8.48 9.54
CA LYS A 88 -5.46 9.01 10.49
C LYS A 88 -6.07 10.10 11.37
N ASP A 89 -6.81 11.04 10.81
CA ASP A 89 -7.40 12.15 11.55
C ASP A 89 -8.51 11.67 12.50
N GLU A 90 -9.35 10.72 12.08
CA GLU A 90 -10.31 10.03 12.95
C GLU A 90 -9.59 9.27 14.08
N GLY A 91 -8.48 8.58 13.78
CA GLY A 91 -7.65 7.91 14.77
C GLY A 91 -7.06 8.88 15.80
N ASN A 92 -6.63 10.07 15.36
CA ASN A 92 -6.17 11.12 16.25
C ASN A 92 -7.29 11.65 17.15
N VAL A 93 -8.52 11.75 16.64
CA VAL A 93 -9.69 12.14 17.45
C VAL A 93 -9.97 11.08 18.52
N ALA A 94 -9.97 9.79 18.17
CA ALA A 94 -10.13 8.70 19.13
C ALA A 94 -9.03 8.69 20.20
N TYR A 95 -7.77 8.87 19.77
CA TYR A 95 -6.62 8.96 20.67
C TYR A 95 -6.77 10.08 21.70
N ARG A 96 -7.20 11.28 21.27
CA ARG A 96 -7.42 12.41 22.19
C ARG A 96 -8.60 12.20 23.15
N LYS A 97 -9.58 11.38 22.78
CA LYS A 97 -10.70 10.98 23.65
C LYS A 97 -10.29 9.92 24.69
N GLY A 98 -9.07 9.37 24.61
CA GLY A 98 -8.63 8.25 25.44
C GLY A 98 -9.15 6.89 24.97
N ASP A 99 -9.78 6.82 23.79
CA ASP A 99 -10.19 5.56 23.17
C ASP A 99 -9.04 5.04 22.29
N TYR A 100 -8.06 4.44 22.97
CA TYR A 100 -6.84 3.95 22.31
C TYR A 100 -7.09 2.71 21.46
N ALA A 101 -8.05 1.87 21.84
CA ALA A 101 -8.43 0.69 21.06
C ALA A 101 -8.99 1.08 19.68
N GLU A 102 -9.86 2.09 19.64
CA GLU A 102 -10.39 2.60 18.37
C GLU A 102 -9.32 3.35 17.56
N ALA A 103 -8.45 4.12 18.23
CA ALA A 103 -7.32 4.76 17.57
C ALA A 103 -6.41 3.75 16.86
N ILE A 104 -6.08 2.62 17.50
CA ILE A 104 -5.26 1.55 16.92
C ILE A 104 -5.90 0.97 15.65
N LYS A 105 -7.23 0.74 15.65
CA LYS A 105 -7.94 0.24 14.48
C LYS A 105 -7.87 1.24 13.32
N LEU A 106 -8.13 2.52 13.60
CA LEU A 106 -8.13 3.57 12.58
C LEU A 106 -6.75 3.81 11.98
N PHE A 107 -5.68 3.80 12.80
CA PHE A 107 -4.31 3.85 12.28
C PHE A 107 -3.94 2.59 11.49
N THR A 108 -4.45 1.42 11.87
CA THR A 108 -4.24 0.17 11.10
C THR A 108 -4.95 0.23 9.76
N LEU A 109 -6.19 0.74 9.71
CA LEU A 109 -6.89 0.99 8.45
C LEU A 109 -6.11 1.94 7.54
N ALA A 110 -5.57 3.02 8.09
CA ALA A 110 -4.74 3.95 7.33
C ALA A 110 -3.48 3.26 6.74
N LEU A 111 -2.85 2.36 7.52
CA LEU A 111 -1.71 1.57 7.07
C LEU A 111 -2.08 0.58 5.96
N ASP A 112 -3.20 -0.11 6.07
CA ASP A 112 -3.66 -1.06 5.05
C ASP A 112 -3.96 -0.36 3.72
N VAL A 113 -4.54 0.84 3.78
CA VAL A 113 -4.80 1.66 2.59
C VAL A 113 -3.48 2.18 1.97
N ALA A 114 -2.50 2.57 2.79
CA ALA A 114 -1.19 3.01 2.32
C ALA A 114 -0.36 1.86 1.72
N ALA A 115 -0.37 0.67 2.35
CA ALA A 115 0.33 -0.52 1.90
C ALA A 115 -0.26 -1.13 0.62
N SER A 116 -1.54 -0.88 0.34
CA SER A 116 -2.22 -1.32 -0.88
C SER A 116 -2.09 -0.32 -2.06
N ARG A 117 -1.17 0.65 -1.97
CA ARG A 117 -0.81 1.51 -3.09
C ARG A 117 -0.35 0.68 -4.30
N PRO A 118 -0.76 1.02 -5.53
CA PRO A 118 -0.29 0.34 -6.72
C PRO A 118 1.23 0.40 -6.87
N LEU A 119 1.82 -0.68 -7.38
CA LEU A 119 3.28 -0.86 -7.49
C LEU A 119 3.99 0.16 -8.41
N TRP A 120 3.24 0.87 -9.25
CA TRP A 120 3.76 1.89 -10.17
C TRP A 120 3.76 3.31 -9.57
N GLU A 121 3.11 3.53 -8.43
CA GLU A 121 3.14 4.83 -7.74
C GLU A 121 4.46 5.02 -7.00
N SER A 122 4.78 6.27 -6.66
CA SER A 122 5.98 6.59 -5.89
C SER A 122 6.00 5.87 -4.54
N ASN A 123 7.00 5.00 -4.36
CA ASN A 123 7.27 4.33 -3.08
C ASN A 123 7.59 5.32 -1.95
N GLN A 124 8.15 6.50 -2.27
CA GLN A 124 8.44 7.51 -1.27
C GLN A 124 7.17 7.98 -0.56
N LEU A 125 6.12 8.25 -1.34
CA LEU A 125 4.84 8.71 -0.80
C LEU A 125 4.21 7.67 0.13
N ALA A 126 4.25 6.39 -0.26
CA ALA A 126 3.77 5.30 0.59
C ALA A 126 4.53 5.24 1.93
N ARG A 127 5.86 5.38 1.90
CA ARG A 127 6.69 5.37 3.11
C ARG A 127 6.38 6.52 4.05
N ASP A 128 6.21 7.73 3.51
CA ASP A 128 5.94 8.92 4.31
C ASP A 128 4.58 8.83 5.02
N GLU A 129 3.55 8.36 4.29
CA GLU A 129 2.21 8.11 4.83
C GLU A 129 2.22 7.02 5.92
N MET A 130 2.93 5.90 5.68
CA MET A 130 3.03 4.79 6.62
C MET A 130 3.83 5.16 7.87
N ALA A 131 4.94 5.90 7.74
CA ALA A 131 5.79 6.27 8.86
C ALA A 131 5.02 7.03 9.94
N LEU A 132 4.20 8.01 9.52
CA LEU A 132 3.38 8.79 10.44
C LEU A 132 2.30 7.92 11.11
N CYS A 133 1.64 7.04 10.36
CA CYS A 133 0.60 6.16 10.91
C CYS A 133 1.20 5.13 11.89
N LEU A 134 2.38 4.59 11.59
CA LEU A 134 3.10 3.67 12.49
C LEU A 134 3.49 4.35 13.80
N ALA A 135 4.00 5.59 13.74
CA ALA A 135 4.34 6.36 14.93
C ALA A 135 3.12 6.66 15.81
N ASN A 136 1.99 7.04 15.20
CA ASN A 136 0.76 7.28 15.96
C ASN A 136 0.19 6.00 16.56
N ARG A 137 0.26 4.88 15.82
CA ARG A 137 -0.19 3.57 16.31
C ARG A 137 0.65 3.07 17.47
N SER A 138 1.97 3.24 17.42
CA SER A 138 2.84 2.84 18.53
C SER A 138 2.57 3.66 19.79
N ALA A 139 2.31 4.97 19.65
CA ALA A 139 1.88 5.81 20.76
C ALA A 139 0.54 5.35 21.36
N ALA A 140 -0.43 4.96 20.52
CA ALA A 140 -1.72 4.42 20.97
C ALA A 140 -1.56 3.13 21.77
N PHE A 141 -0.75 2.18 21.28
CA PHE A 141 -0.42 0.95 22.03
C PHE A 141 0.23 1.25 23.38
N ALA A 142 1.15 2.22 23.43
CA ALA A 142 1.81 2.59 24.68
C ALA A 142 0.82 3.15 25.71
N GLN A 143 -0.14 3.98 25.30
CA GLN A 143 -1.17 4.51 26.20
C GLN A 143 -2.18 3.45 26.63
N ASP A 144 -2.58 2.56 25.73
CA ASP A 144 -3.50 1.47 26.05
C ASP A 144 -2.89 0.52 27.08
N LEU A 145 -1.62 0.16 26.90
CA LEU A 145 -0.86 -0.63 27.87
C LEU A 145 -0.77 0.08 29.23
N LYS A 146 -0.46 1.39 29.23
CA LYS A 146 -0.39 2.18 30.45
C LYS A 146 -1.73 2.21 31.19
N LYS A 147 -2.84 2.35 30.46
CA LYS A 147 -4.20 2.31 31.02
C LYS A 147 -4.47 0.94 31.66
N ALA A 148 -4.19 -0.15 30.95
CA ALA A 148 -4.37 -1.51 31.45
C ALA A 148 -3.56 -1.78 32.73
N ILE A 149 -2.31 -1.30 32.82
CA ILE A 149 -1.48 -1.43 34.03
C ILE A 149 -2.11 -0.70 35.22
N ASN A 150 -2.62 0.52 35.01
CA ASN A 150 -3.28 1.30 36.07
C ASN A 150 -4.58 0.64 36.57
N ASP A 151 -5.37 0.07 35.66
CA ASP A 151 -6.61 -0.64 35.97
C ASP A 151 -6.32 -1.90 36.83
N LEU A 152 -5.21 -2.61 36.55
CA LEU A 152 -4.77 -3.75 37.37
C LEU A 152 -4.29 -3.32 38.76
N SER A 153 -3.53 -2.23 38.87
CA SER A 153 -3.06 -1.69 40.15
C SER A 153 -4.21 -1.26 41.06
N THR A 154 -5.21 -0.56 40.50
CA THR A 154 -6.40 -0.11 41.23
C THR A 154 -7.34 -1.27 41.60
N GLY A 155 -7.50 -2.26 40.71
CA GLY A 155 -8.26 -3.47 40.99
C GLY A 155 -7.68 -4.31 42.14
N ALA A 156 -6.34 -4.38 42.24
CA ALA A 156 -5.67 -5.07 43.34
C ALA A 156 -5.91 -4.37 44.69
N ALA A 157 -5.90 -3.03 44.73
CA ALA A 157 -6.17 -2.26 45.95
C ALA A 157 -7.59 -2.46 46.48
N ASN A 158 -8.58 -2.57 45.58
CA ASN A 158 -9.99 -2.73 45.96
C ASN A 158 -10.35 -4.14 46.47
N LYS A 159 -9.57 -5.17 46.12
CA LYS A 159 -9.76 -6.52 46.67
C LYS A 159 -9.28 -6.67 48.11
N VAL A 160 -8.27 -5.90 48.53
CA VAL A 160 -7.70 -5.96 49.88
C VAL A 160 -8.61 -5.27 50.91
N THR A 161 -9.37 -4.24 50.50
CA THR A 161 -10.28 -3.50 51.38
C THR A 161 -11.64 -4.17 51.55
N ALA A 162 -12.06 -5.05 50.63
CA ALA A 162 -13.33 -5.77 50.71
C ALA A 162 -13.29 -7.05 51.58
N SER A 163 -12.11 -7.43 52.07
CA SER A 163 -11.89 -8.63 52.89
C SER A 163 -11.62 -8.34 54.38
N SER A 164 -11.90 -7.12 54.84
CA SER A 164 -11.75 -6.70 56.25
C SER A 164 -13.09 -6.37 56.88
#